data_AF-A0A7X0NME0-F1
#
_entry.id   AF-A0A7X0NME0-F1
#
_cell.length_a   1.000
_cell.length_b   1.000
_cell.length_c   1.000
_cell.angle_alpha   90.00
_cell.angle_beta   90.00
_cell.angle_gamma   90.00
#
_symmetry.space_group_name_H-M   'P 1'
#
loop_
_entity.id
_entity.type
_entity.pdbx_description
1 polymer ?
#
loop_
_entity_poly.entity_id
_entity_poly.type
_entity_poly.pdbx_seq_one_letter_code
_entity_poly.pdbx_strand_id
1 'polypeptide(L)'
;MLPPTPRLPQARVLIEMDRYFVLHAPRQTGKTTILDALAAELTAEGDIAALMFSCERAKSAGDDYAAAESLVLDSLREAADLSGLPKKLLPPASWPQVTPGSRFGAALREWCRRCPRRVVLLIDEIDALQGNSLVSILSQLRDGHNRRPKGHPFPASVVLCGLRDLRDYKVASGGEPDRSNPASPFNIVAESLRLGDFTTDEIAELYGRHTQATGQEFTKDAVDRVFELTQGQPWLVNALAHEITFKMGVTGTITAGQVEEAKERLIRARATHLDALAARLHEPRVKRVIEPIVAGTVPSMDDTIDDDVSYVHDLGLIPDTRRLEIANPIYREVLLRVLGARTERLVMAHPHSFVLPDGRFDLPRLLEEFVVFWREHGEVLIQQEGYHEAACQIILMAFLHRLVNGGGQLDREYAAGTKRLDVLVRWPYTGPDGERLMQREAMELKVWRAKADDPTSEGLAQLDRYLDRLTLLTGVLVVFDRRPEAPPWKERGAFERAATPSGRQVTVLRV
;
A
#
# COMPACT_ATOMS: atom_id res chain seq x y z
N MET A 1 -20.72 5.97 -3.54
CA MET A 1 -19.89 6.45 -2.42
C MET A 1 -20.51 5.97 -1.12
N LEU A 2 -19.74 5.39 -0.20
CA LEU A 2 -20.24 5.00 1.14
C LEU A 2 -20.27 6.21 2.08
N PRO A 3 -21.24 6.29 3.00
CA PRO A 3 -21.25 7.32 4.03
C PRO A 3 -19.98 7.25 4.90
N PRO A 4 -19.48 8.38 5.41
CA PRO A 4 -18.31 8.46 6.27
C PRO A 4 -18.56 7.85 7.65
N THR A 5 -19.80 7.91 8.16
CA THR A 5 -20.16 7.48 9.52
C THR A 5 -19.84 5.99 9.83
N PRO A 6 -20.12 5.01 8.95
CA PRO A 6 -19.67 3.63 9.16
C PRO A 6 -18.15 3.45 9.15
N ARG A 7 -17.43 4.30 8.41
CA ARG A 7 -15.97 4.20 8.23
C ARG A 7 -15.18 4.91 9.32
N LEU A 8 -15.78 5.87 10.02
CA LEU A 8 -15.17 6.68 11.07
C LEU A 8 -16.10 6.87 12.29
N PRO A 9 -16.61 5.80 12.91
CA PRO A 9 -17.54 5.93 14.05
C PRO A 9 -16.91 6.68 15.23
N GLN A 10 -15.61 6.47 15.47
CA GLN A 10 -14.86 7.15 16.54
C GLN A 10 -14.65 8.64 16.27
N ALA A 11 -14.53 9.06 15.00
CA ALA A 11 -14.36 10.48 14.67
C ALA A 11 -15.56 11.29 15.14
N ARG A 12 -16.78 10.77 14.98
CA ARG A 12 -18.00 11.41 15.46
C ARG A 12 -17.99 11.57 16.99
N VAL A 13 -17.66 10.50 17.71
CA VAL A 13 -17.56 10.53 19.18
C VAL A 13 -16.55 11.58 19.64
N LEU A 14 -15.38 11.67 19.00
CA LEU A 14 -14.36 12.66 19.34
C LEU A 14 -14.80 14.11 19.05
N ILE A 15 -15.55 14.33 17.96
CA ILE A 15 -16.13 15.65 17.63
C ILE A 15 -17.17 16.05 18.68
N GLU A 16 -18.03 15.13 19.08
CA GLU A 16 -19.03 15.34 20.14
C GLU A 16 -18.35 15.65 21.49
N MET A 17 -17.20 15.04 21.77
CA MET A 17 -16.38 15.29 22.96
C MET A 17 -15.47 16.53 22.88
N ASP A 18 -15.60 17.37 21.84
CA ASP A 18 -14.74 18.54 21.60
C ASP A 18 -13.23 18.21 21.59
N ARG A 19 -12.85 17.05 21.04
CA ARG A 19 -11.47 16.61 20.98
C ARG A 19 -10.82 16.99 19.66
N TYR A 20 -9.53 17.30 19.73
CA TYR A 20 -8.68 17.42 18.55
C TYR A 20 -8.03 16.06 18.32
N PHE A 21 -8.04 15.58 17.09
CA PHE A 21 -7.52 14.26 16.78
C PHE A 21 -6.89 14.22 15.40
N VAL A 22 -6.04 13.24 15.18
CA VAL A 22 -5.41 13.00 13.89
C VAL A 22 -6.21 11.95 13.16
N LEU A 23 -6.44 12.18 11.87
CA LEU A 23 -6.90 11.16 10.95
C LEU A 23 -5.75 10.84 9.99
N HIS A 24 -5.06 9.74 10.21
CA HIS A 24 -4.03 9.27 9.28
C HIS A 24 -4.59 8.15 8.41
N ALA A 25 -4.15 8.11 7.16
CA ALA A 25 -4.40 6.96 6.30
C ALA A 25 -3.33 6.90 5.22
N PRO A 26 -3.12 5.74 4.58
CA PRO A 26 -2.33 5.66 3.36
C PRO A 26 -2.81 6.65 2.28
N ARG A 27 -1.93 7.01 1.33
CA ARG A 27 -2.29 7.86 0.18
C ARG A 27 -3.53 7.30 -0.54
N GLN A 28 -4.42 8.20 -0.97
CA GLN A 28 -5.55 7.89 -1.87
C GLN A 28 -6.60 6.90 -1.33
N THR A 29 -6.76 6.82 -0.01
CA THR A 29 -7.82 6.01 0.65
C THR A 29 -9.22 6.64 0.61
N GLY A 30 -9.38 7.76 -0.10
CA GLY A 30 -10.62 8.54 -0.16
C GLY A 30 -10.79 9.53 1.01
N LYS A 31 -9.70 9.90 1.70
CA LYS A 31 -9.69 10.82 2.85
C LYS A 31 -10.44 12.12 2.59
N THR A 32 -10.03 12.88 1.59
CA THR A 32 -10.64 14.17 1.22
C THR A 32 -12.15 14.01 1.03
N THR A 33 -12.55 12.98 0.27
CA THR A 33 -13.96 12.70 -0.01
C THR A 33 -14.75 12.35 1.28
N ILE A 34 -14.15 11.60 2.19
CA ILE A 34 -14.76 11.25 3.50
C ILE A 34 -14.87 12.47 4.40
N LEU A 35 -13.84 13.31 4.44
CA LEU A 35 -13.85 14.55 5.21
C LEU A 35 -14.90 15.54 4.67
N ASP A 36 -15.03 15.65 3.36
CA ASP A 36 -16.08 16.46 2.72
C ASP A 36 -17.48 15.97 3.11
N ALA A 37 -17.72 14.66 3.00
CA ALA A 37 -19.00 14.08 3.40
C ALA A 37 -19.27 14.28 4.90
N LEU A 38 -18.25 14.11 5.75
CA LEU A 38 -18.37 14.32 7.19
C LEU A 38 -18.68 15.79 7.52
N ALA A 39 -18.03 16.75 6.86
CA ALA A 39 -18.30 18.17 7.04
C ALA A 39 -19.73 18.54 6.62
N ALA A 40 -20.21 17.98 5.52
CA ALA A 40 -21.57 18.18 5.03
C ALA A 40 -22.61 17.58 6.01
N GLU A 41 -22.39 16.35 6.49
CA GLU A 41 -23.25 15.68 7.47
C GLU A 41 -23.35 16.48 8.77
N LEU A 42 -22.23 16.85 9.39
CA LEU A 42 -22.19 17.63 10.64
C LEU A 42 -22.89 18.98 10.51
N THR A 43 -22.73 19.64 9.37
CA THR A 43 -23.36 20.95 9.11
C THR A 43 -24.88 20.82 8.96
N ALA A 44 -25.34 19.74 8.31
CA ALA A 44 -26.75 19.46 8.08
C ALA A 44 -27.51 19.19 9.39
N GLU A 45 -26.85 18.63 10.41
CA GLU A 45 -27.43 18.38 11.74
C GLU A 45 -27.84 19.65 12.50
N GLY A 46 -27.26 20.81 12.13
CA GLY A 46 -27.78 22.12 12.54
C GLY A 46 -27.08 22.78 13.73
N ASP A 47 -26.31 22.04 14.52
CA ASP A 47 -25.58 22.57 15.69
C ASP A 47 -24.12 22.93 15.39
N ILE A 48 -23.60 22.41 14.28
CA ILE A 48 -22.20 22.54 13.87
C ILE A 48 -22.10 23.35 12.57
N ALA A 49 -21.02 24.13 12.47
CA ALA A 49 -20.50 24.68 11.23
C ALA A 49 -19.16 23.99 10.96
N ALA A 50 -19.19 22.96 10.11
CA ALA A 50 -18.00 22.21 9.76
C ALA A 50 -17.43 22.70 8.42
N LEU A 51 -16.12 22.81 8.33
CA LEU A 51 -15.43 23.19 7.09
C LEU A 51 -14.19 22.33 6.90
N MET A 52 -14.05 21.78 5.70
CA MET A 52 -12.85 21.10 5.24
C MET A 52 -12.03 22.06 4.37
N PHE A 53 -10.71 22.09 4.55
CA PHE A 53 -9.79 22.73 3.61
C PHE A 53 -8.45 21.98 3.57
N SER A 54 -7.73 22.04 2.45
CA SER A 54 -6.41 21.42 2.30
C SER A 54 -5.27 22.42 2.57
N CYS A 55 -4.16 21.92 3.14
CA CYS A 55 -2.91 22.64 3.30
C CYS A 55 -1.94 22.52 2.10
N GLU A 56 -2.32 21.82 1.01
CA GLU A 56 -1.40 21.51 -0.12
C GLU A 56 -0.70 22.74 -0.69
N ARG A 57 -1.45 23.85 -0.86
CA ARG A 57 -0.91 25.12 -1.40
C ARG A 57 0.22 25.68 -0.55
N ALA A 58 0.16 25.47 0.76
CA ALA A 58 1.16 25.96 1.71
C ALA A 58 2.49 25.20 1.67
N LYS A 59 2.55 24.05 0.97
CA LYS A 59 3.80 23.32 0.72
C LYS A 59 4.88 24.19 0.07
N SER A 60 4.46 25.12 -0.79
CA SER A 60 5.37 26.03 -1.50
C SER A 60 6.15 26.98 -0.58
N ALA A 61 5.66 27.21 0.65
CA ALA A 61 6.31 28.08 1.62
C ALA A 61 7.54 27.44 2.31
N GLY A 62 7.68 26.11 2.28
CA GLY A 62 8.75 25.42 3.00
C GLY A 62 8.76 25.80 4.49
N ASP A 63 9.90 26.30 4.98
CA ASP A 63 10.09 26.74 6.37
C ASP A 63 9.66 28.20 6.66
N ASP A 64 9.21 28.95 5.65
CA ASP A 64 8.66 30.29 5.85
C ASP A 64 7.26 30.22 6.46
N TYR A 65 7.21 30.17 7.79
CA TYR A 65 5.96 30.07 8.54
C TYR A 65 5.01 31.27 8.29
N ALA A 66 5.53 32.44 7.95
CA ALA A 66 4.71 33.63 7.69
C ALA A 66 3.99 33.52 6.33
N ALA A 67 4.70 33.01 5.31
CA ALA A 67 4.12 32.68 4.02
C ALA A 67 3.14 31.51 4.14
N ALA A 68 3.49 30.46 4.88
CA ALA A 68 2.64 29.30 5.10
C ALA A 68 1.30 29.68 5.77
N GLU A 69 1.33 30.51 6.83
CA GLU A 69 0.11 31.02 7.47
C GLU A 69 -0.82 31.73 6.49
N SER A 70 -0.25 32.56 5.61
CA SER A 70 -1.02 33.32 4.63
C SER A 70 -1.68 32.38 3.63
N LEU A 71 -0.94 31.41 3.10
CA LEU A 71 -1.46 30.41 2.15
C LEU A 71 -2.51 29.49 2.77
N VAL A 72 -2.35 29.11 4.03
CA VAL A 72 -3.35 28.33 4.78
C VAL A 72 -4.64 29.13 4.97
N LEU A 73 -4.53 30.41 5.33
CA LEU A 73 -5.69 31.29 5.48
C LEU A 73 -6.42 31.56 4.16
N ASP A 74 -5.68 31.67 3.06
CA ASP A 74 -6.25 31.77 1.71
C ASP A 74 -7.00 30.48 1.33
N SER A 75 -6.42 29.33 1.63
CA SER A 75 -7.05 28.02 1.36
C SER A 75 -8.32 27.81 2.18
N LEU A 76 -8.30 28.19 3.47
CA LEU A 76 -9.49 28.18 4.33
C LEU A 76 -10.57 29.11 3.78
N ARG A 77 -10.19 30.31 3.31
CA ARG A 77 -11.12 31.27 2.72
C ARG A 77 -11.81 30.70 1.48
N GLU A 78 -11.00 30.21 0.54
CA GLU A 78 -11.49 29.63 -0.71
C GLU A 78 -12.44 28.46 -0.45
N ALA A 79 -12.08 27.56 0.47
CA ALA A 79 -12.96 26.46 0.87
C ALA A 79 -14.28 26.97 1.48
N ALA A 80 -14.23 28.01 2.33
CA ALA A 80 -15.43 28.58 2.91
C ALA A 80 -16.35 29.18 1.84
N ASP A 81 -15.80 29.87 0.84
CA ASP A 81 -16.56 30.46 -0.26
C ASP A 81 -17.22 29.38 -1.15
N LEU A 82 -16.56 28.23 -1.31
CA LEU A 82 -17.06 27.08 -2.09
C LEU A 82 -17.99 26.14 -1.31
N SER A 83 -18.01 26.23 0.03
CA SER A 83 -18.73 25.28 0.90
C SER A 83 -20.26 25.30 0.78
N GLY A 84 -20.84 26.36 0.20
CA GLY A 84 -22.28 26.57 0.20
C GLY A 84 -22.88 26.88 1.58
N LEU A 85 -22.06 27.10 2.61
CA LEU A 85 -22.51 27.45 3.95
C LEU A 85 -23.31 28.78 3.94
N PRO A 86 -24.38 28.89 4.75
CA PRO A 86 -25.06 30.15 4.96
C PRO A 86 -24.10 31.25 5.40
N LYS A 87 -24.26 32.48 4.89
CA LYS A 87 -23.36 33.62 5.19
C LYS A 87 -23.08 33.86 6.67
N LYS A 88 -24.05 33.54 7.56
CA LYS A 88 -23.91 33.66 9.02
C LYS A 88 -22.93 32.66 9.64
N LEU A 89 -22.61 31.57 8.96
CA LEU A 89 -21.69 30.52 9.41
C LEU A 89 -20.28 30.70 8.83
N LEU A 90 -20.12 31.55 7.81
CA LEU A 90 -18.84 31.78 7.15
C LEU A 90 -17.85 32.55 8.04
N PRO A 91 -16.54 32.37 7.81
CA PRO A 91 -15.51 33.21 8.43
C PRO A 91 -15.66 34.70 8.07
N PRO A 92 -15.05 35.61 8.86
CA PRO A 92 -15.11 37.05 8.60
C PRO A 92 -14.50 37.42 7.24
N ALA A 93 -15.09 38.41 6.55
CA ALA A 93 -14.62 38.86 5.23
C ALA A 93 -13.16 39.35 5.19
N SER A 94 -12.60 39.77 6.32
CA SER A 94 -11.18 40.10 6.46
C SER A 94 -10.61 39.44 7.71
N TRP A 95 -9.35 39.00 7.60
CA TRP A 95 -8.62 38.46 8.74
C TRP A 95 -8.08 39.59 9.63
N PRO A 96 -8.03 39.38 10.96
CA PRO A 96 -7.35 40.31 11.86
C PRO A 96 -5.90 40.53 11.43
N GLN A 97 -5.48 41.79 11.36
CA GLN A 97 -4.09 42.13 11.06
C GLN A 97 -3.25 41.99 12.33
N VAL A 98 -2.55 40.85 12.44
CA VAL A 98 -1.68 40.50 13.56
C VAL A 98 -0.30 40.06 13.06
N THR A 99 0.66 39.97 13.98
CA THR A 99 2.02 39.54 13.66
C THR A 99 2.04 38.11 13.10
N PRO A 100 2.92 37.82 12.12
CA PRO A 100 3.21 36.44 11.72
C PRO A 100 3.51 35.55 12.93
N GLY A 101 3.07 34.29 12.90
CA GLY A 101 3.13 33.39 14.06
C GLY A 101 1.83 33.38 14.88
N SER A 102 0.88 34.27 14.58
CA SER A 102 -0.40 34.37 15.30
C SER A 102 -1.62 34.53 14.39
N ARG A 103 -1.41 34.64 13.07
CA ARG A 103 -2.47 34.97 12.10
C ARG A 103 -3.53 33.89 12.01
N PHE A 104 -3.11 32.63 11.97
CA PHE A 104 -4.02 31.50 11.88
C PHE A 104 -4.89 31.40 13.13
N GLY A 105 -4.29 31.43 14.32
CA GLY A 105 -5.02 31.43 15.59
C GLY A 105 -5.99 32.60 15.74
N ALA A 106 -5.57 33.81 15.36
CA ALA A 106 -6.42 35.01 15.42
C ALA A 106 -7.62 34.92 14.47
N ALA A 107 -7.42 34.39 13.27
CA ALA A 107 -8.49 34.17 12.30
C ALA A 107 -9.52 33.15 12.80
N LEU A 108 -9.08 32.01 13.31
CA LEU A 108 -9.97 30.98 13.86
C LEU A 108 -10.77 31.49 15.05
N ARG A 109 -10.12 32.25 15.94
CA ARG A 109 -10.78 32.91 17.06
C ARG A 109 -11.89 33.84 16.60
N GLU A 110 -11.58 34.71 15.64
CA GLU A 110 -12.54 35.69 15.15
C GLU A 110 -13.72 35.04 14.45
N TRP A 111 -13.50 33.94 13.73
CA TRP A 111 -14.58 33.14 13.16
C TRP A 111 -15.45 32.51 14.25
N CYS A 112 -14.85 31.81 15.22
CA CYS A 112 -15.60 31.15 16.32
C CYS A 112 -16.38 32.15 17.18
N ARG A 113 -15.88 33.39 17.33
CA ARG A 113 -16.57 34.47 18.05
C ARG A 113 -17.84 34.93 17.33
N ARG A 114 -17.87 34.89 16.00
CA ARG A 114 -19.00 35.37 15.17
C ARG A 114 -19.98 34.26 14.79
N CYS A 115 -19.49 33.03 14.65
CA CYS A 115 -20.30 31.91 14.24
C CYS A 115 -21.33 31.59 15.33
N PRO A 116 -22.63 31.51 15.00
CA PRO A 116 -23.67 31.14 15.96
C PRO A 116 -23.68 29.64 16.30
N ARG A 117 -22.84 28.84 15.62
CA ARG A 117 -22.73 27.38 15.79
C ARG A 117 -21.33 27.00 16.27
N ARG A 118 -21.21 25.78 16.82
CA ARG A 118 -19.91 25.19 17.14
C ARG A 118 -19.12 25.01 15.84
N VAL A 119 -17.91 25.57 15.78
CA VAL A 119 -17.04 25.43 14.61
C VAL A 119 -16.22 24.15 14.73
N VAL A 120 -16.24 23.33 13.68
CA VAL A 120 -15.40 22.14 13.53
C VAL A 120 -14.55 22.29 12.28
N LEU A 121 -13.25 22.07 12.39
CA LEU A 121 -12.32 22.20 11.27
C LEU A 121 -11.77 20.83 10.87
N LEU A 122 -11.79 20.54 9.58
CA LEU A 122 -11.16 19.38 9.00
C LEU A 122 -10.02 19.89 8.11
N ILE A 123 -8.78 19.71 8.57
CA ILE A 123 -7.59 20.20 7.89
C ILE A 123 -6.96 19.02 7.15
N ASP A 124 -7.09 18.99 5.83
CA ASP A 124 -6.52 17.95 4.99
C ASP A 124 -5.07 18.25 4.61
N GLU A 125 -4.30 17.19 4.38
CA GLU A 125 -2.89 17.22 3.98
C GLU A 125 -2.02 18.11 4.88
N ILE A 126 -2.16 17.97 6.20
CA ILE A 126 -1.35 18.71 7.16
C ILE A 126 0.17 18.42 6.99
N ASP A 127 0.53 17.27 6.39
CA ASP A 127 1.89 16.90 5.95
C ASP A 127 2.50 17.84 4.92
N ALA A 128 1.67 18.59 4.19
CA ALA A 128 2.14 19.53 3.20
C ALA A 128 3.01 20.61 3.86
N LEU A 129 2.71 20.94 5.12
CA LEU A 129 3.52 21.81 5.96
C LEU A 129 4.71 21.04 6.53
N GLN A 130 5.89 21.67 6.51
CA GLN A 130 7.13 21.06 7.01
C GLN A 130 7.88 22.02 7.93
N GLY A 131 8.73 21.45 8.78
CA GLY A 131 9.62 22.18 9.68
C GLY A 131 8.90 23.29 10.47
N ASN A 132 9.41 24.51 10.36
CA ASN A 132 8.92 25.66 11.15
C ASN A 132 7.47 26.03 10.81
N SER A 133 7.02 25.80 9.58
CA SER A 133 5.65 26.10 9.16
C SER A 133 4.63 25.20 9.85
N LEU A 134 4.91 23.89 9.92
CA LEU A 134 4.06 22.95 10.65
C LEU A 134 4.05 23.27 12.15
N VAL A 135 5.24 23.52 12.73
CA VAL A 135 5.38 23.87 14.15
C VAL A 135 4.58 25.13 14.50
N SER A 136 4.61 26.16 13.65
CA SER A 136 3.85 27.40 13.87
C SER A 136 2.34 27.15 13.93
N ILE A 137 1.79 26.43 12.94
CA ILE A 137 0.35 26.16 12.86
C ILE A 137 -0.12 25.32 14.06
N LEU A 138 0.61 24.26 14.40
CA LEU A 138 0.27 23.41 15.55
C LEU A 138 0.40 24.15 16.89
N SER A 139 1.39 25.03 17.02
CA SER A 139 1.56 25.86 18.23
C SER A 139 0.38 26.80 18.44
N GLN A 140 -0.15 27.40 17.38
CA GLN A 140 -1.33 28.27 17.43
C GLN A 140 -2.61 27.49 17.76
N LEU A 141 -2.80 26.32 17.14
CA LEU A 141 -3.92 25.42 17.46
C LEU A 141 -3.90 25.02 18.93
N ARG A 142 -2.70 24.74 19.46
CA ARG A 142 -2.51 24.39 20.87
C ARG A 142 -2.80 25.51 21.83
N ASP A 143 -2.27 26.69 21.57
CA ASP A 143 -2.54 27.85 22.43
C ASP A 143 -4.05 28.14 22.51
N GLY A 144 -4.74 28.11 21.36
CA GLY A 144 -6.19 28.28 21.32
C GLY A 144 -6.95 27.17 22.03
N HIS A 145 -6.59 25.89 21.80
CA HIS A 145 -7.21 24.73 22.46
C HIS A 145 -7.10 24.82 23.99
N ASN A 146 -5.92 25.14 24.52
CA ASN A 146 -5.67 25.25 25.97
C ASN A 146 -6.44 26.41 26.62
N ARG A 147 -6.75 27.45 25.86
CA ARG A 147 -7.52 28.61 26.33
C ARG A 147 -9.03 28.42 26.21
N ARG A 148 -9.50 27.51 25.35
CA ARG A 148 -10.93 27.26 25.07
C ARG A 148 -11.77 27.00 26.34
N PRO A 149 -11.33 26.15 27.30
CA PRO A 149 -12.08 25.94 28.56
C PRO A 149 -12.24 27.22 29.41
N LYS A 150 -11.42 28.24 29.18
CA LYS A 150 -11.47 29.54 29.88
C LYS A 150 -12.38 30.56 29.18
N GLY A 151 -13.24 30.11 28.26
CA GLY A 151 -14.15 30.98 27.49
C GLY A 151 -13.50 31.65 26.28
N HIS A 152 -12.32 31.20 25.84
CA HIS A 152 -11.70 31.69 24.60
C HIS A 152 -12.44 31.11 23.39
N PRO A 153 -13.03 31.94 22.50
CA PRO A 153 -13.71 31.44 21.31
C PRO A 153 -12.71 30.79 20.36
N PHE A 154 -12.79 29.48 20.19
CA PHE A 154 -11.88 28.69 19.36
C PHE A 154 -12.61 27.42 18.88
N PRO A 155 -12.18 26.76 17.80
CA PRO A 155 -12.87 25.58 17.28
C PRO A 155 -13.12 24.54 18.35
N ALA A 156 -14.32 23.96 18.32
CA ALA A 156 -14.74 22.92 19.25
C ALA A 156 -13.93 21.64 19.04
N SER A 157 -13.72 21.27 17.76
CA SER A 157 -12.93 20.12 17.34
C SER A 157 -12.11 20.48 16.09
N VAL A 158 -10.94 19.87 15.98
CA VAL A 158 -10.05 19.98 14.82
C VAL A 158 -9.60 18.58 14.45
N VAL A 159 -9.86 18.19 13.21
CA VAL A 159 -9.42 16.94 12.60
C VAL A 159 -8.20 17.26 11.75
N LEU A 160 -7.03 16.76 12.16
CA LEU A 160 -5.77 16.93 11.41
C LEU A 160 -5.56 15.70 10.55
N CYS A 161 -5.70 15.84 9.24
CA CYS A 161 -5.62 14.72 8.31
C CYS A 161 -4.29 14.73 7.54
N GLY A 162 -3.63 13.57 7.46
CA GLY A 162 -2.34 13.42 6.78
C GLY A 162 -1.97 11.98 6.47
N LEU A 163 -0.73 11.74 6.07
CA LEU A 163 -0.22 10.40 5.72
C LEU A 163 0.36 9.61 6.89
N ARG A 164 0.76 10.30 7.95
CA ARG A 164 1.45 9.71 9.10
C ARG A 164 0.80 10.20 10.38
N ASP A 165 1.00 9.47 11.46
CA ASP A 165 0.74 9.99 12.79
C ASP A 165 1.54 11.30 13.01
N LEU A 166 0.96 12.27 13.71
CA LEU A 166 1.65 13.50 14.09
C LEU A 166 2.92 13.25 14.90
N ARG A 167 3.03 12.11 15.60
CA ARG A 167 4.23 11.65 16.29
C ARG A 167 5.42 11.47 15.35
N ASP A 168 5.21 11.03 14.12
CA ASP A 168 6.29 10.84 13.14
C ASP A 168 6.88 12.17 12.65
N TYR A 169 6.08 13.24 12.63
CA TYR A 169 6.56 14.57 12.25
C TYR A 169 7.44 15.20 13.32
N LYS A 170 7.23 14.83 14.59
CA LYS A 170 8.12 15.23 15.68
C LYS A 170 9.55 14.75 15.42
N VAL A 171 9.71 13.51 14.96
CA VAL A 171 11.01 12.91 14.61
C VAL A 171 11.58 13.58 13.35
N ALA A 172 10.78 13.75 12.30
CA ALA A 172 11.23 14.37 11.04
C ALA A 172 11.63 15.85 11.18
N SER A 173 11.03 16.58 12.13
CA SER A 173 11.33 17.99 12.39
C SER A 173 12.51 18.19 13.37
N GLY A 174 13.31 17.14 13.62
CA GLY A 174 14.50 17.20 14.48
C GLY A 174 14.23 17.10 15.98
N GLY A 175 13.02 16.69 16.39
CA GLY A 175 12.72 16.38 17.78
C GLY A 175 13.22 15.00 18.18
N GLU A 176 13.77 14.87 19.39
CA GLU A 176 14.16 13.55 19.93
C GLU A 176 12.93 12.60 20.00
N PRO A 177 13.05 11.35 19.52
CA PRO A 177 11.94 10.38 19.48
C PRO A 177 11.29 10.20 20.86
N ASP A 178 12.12 10.11 21.90
CA ASP A 178 11.73 9.52 23.18
C ASP A 178 11.49 10.52 24.32
N ARG A 179 11.76 11.81 24.10
CA ARG A 179 11.41 12.83 25.11
C ARG A 179 9.97 13.28 24.92
N SER A 180 9.07 12.80 25.77
CA SER A 180 7.76 13.41 26.03
C SER A 180 7.98 14.84 26.53
N ASN A 181 8.25 15.79 25.62
CA ASN A 181 8.33 17.20 25.93
C ASN A 181 6.90 17.70 26.19
N PRO A 182 6.53 18.06 27.44
CA PRO A 182 5.19 18.55 27.73
C PRO A 182 4.88 19.85 26.98
N ALA A 183 5.90 20.58 26.51
CA ALA A 183 5.77 21.79 25.71
C ALA A 183 5.65 21.53 24.19
N SER A 184 5.60 20.26 23.75
CA SER A 184 5.43 19.93 22.32
C SER A 184 4.08 20.42 21.76
N PRO A 185 4.06 21.16 20.63
CA PRO A 185 2.82 21.59 19.99
C PRO A 185 1.95 20.43 19.50
N PHE A 186 2.54 19.23 19.37
CA PHE A 186 1.86 18.00 18.96
C PHE A 186 1.00 17.35 20.08
N ASN A 187 1.11 17.80 21.34
CA ASN A 187 0.39 17.20 22.49
C ASN A 187 -1.08 17.69 22.63
N ILE A 188 -1.71 18.10 21.54
CA ILE A 188 -3.14 18.51 21.52
C ILE A 188 -4.06 17.39 21.04
N VAL A 189 -3.47 16.33 20.50
CA VAL A 189 -4.16 15.20 19.89
C VAL A 189 -4.62 14.26 20.99
N ALA A 190 -5.93 14.08 21.12
CA ALA A 190 -6.52 13.11 22.03
C ALA A 190 -6.33 11.67 21.52
N GLU A 191 -6.55 11.46 20.23
CA GLU A 191 -6.44 10.15 19.56
C GLU A 191 -5.90 10.31 18.14
N SER A 192 -5.25 9.26 17.64
CA SER A 192 -4.82 9.13 16.25
C SER A 192 -5.66 8.02 15.63
N LEU A 193 -6.61 8.40 14.77
CA LEU A 193 -7.51 7.49 14.08
C LEU A 193 -6.90 7.10 12.73
N ARG A 194 -6.86 5.80 12.44
CA ARG A 194 -6.50 5.30 11.11
C ARG A 194 -7.77 5.03 10.32
N LEU A 195 -7.87 5.57 9.10
CA LEU A 195 -8.91 5.12 8.18
C LEU A 195 -8.55 3.72 7.67
N GLY A 196 -9.39 2.74 8.03
CA GLY A 196 -9.19 1.34 7.65
C GLY A 196 -9.51 1.04 6.18
N ASP A 197 -9.04 -0.13 5.77
CA ASP A 197 -9.40 -0.76 4.50
C ASP A 197 -10.85 -1.25 4.52
N PHE A 198 -11.49 -1.38 3.35
CA PHE A 198 -12.86 -1.86 3.26
C PHE A 198 -12.99 -3.33 3.64
N THR A 199 -14.03 -3.66 4.40
CA THR A 199 -14.50 -5.03 4.54
C THR A 199 -15.14 -5.53 3.24
N THR A 200 -15.27 -6.85 3.07
CA THR A 200 -15.97 -7.43 1.92
C THR A 200 -17.40 -6.89 1.78
N ASP A 201 -18.11 -6.70 2.91
CA ASP A 201 -19.47 -6.16 2.93
C ASP A 201 -19.51 -4.69 2.48
N GLU A 202 -18.54 -3.88 2.89
CA GLU A 202 -18.42 -2.49 2.41
C GLU A 202 -18.12 -2.43 0.91
N ILE A 203 -17.30 -3.35 0.38
CA ILE A 203 -17.07 -3.45 -1.08
C ILE A 203 -18.37 -3.84 -1.79
N ALA A 204 -19.11 -4.81 -1.26
CA ALA A 204 -20.39 -5.24 -1.81
C ALA A 204 -21.40 -4.08 -1.83
N GLU A 205 -21.48 -3.29 -0.75
CA GLU A 205 -22.34 -2.12 -0.69
C GLU A 205 -21.89 -1.03 -1.68
N LEU A 206 -20.58 -0.77 -1.76
CA LEU A 206 -20.02 0.21 -2.68
C LEU A 206 -20.36 -0.13 -4.13
N TYR A 207 -20.17 -1.38 -4.54
CA TYR A 207 -20.48 -1.85 -5.88
C TYR A 207 -21.99 -1.99 -6.13
N GLY A 208 -22.77 -2.35 -5.10
CA GLY A 208 -24.22 -2.37 -5.16
C GLY A 208 -24.83 -1.00 -5.50
N ARG A 209 -24.22 0.10 -5.01
CA ARG A 209 -24.62 1.46 -5.42
C ARG A 209 -24.36 1.74 -6.90
N HIS A 210 -23.25 1.23 -7.46
CA HIS A 210 -22.98 1.31 -8.90
C HIS A 210 -24.01 0.53 -9.70
N THR A 211 -24.36 -0.68 -9.25
CA THR A 211 -25.39 -1.51 -9.87
C THR A 211 -26.75 -0.83 -9.87
N GLN A 212 -27.14 -0.18 -8.77
CA GLN A 212 -28.39 0.59 -8.69
C GLN A 212 -28.40 1.78 -9.66
N ALA A 213 -27.26 2.46 -9.84
CA ALA A 213 -27.17 3.65 -10.69
C ALA A 213 -27.09 3.33 -12.19
N THR A 214 -26.48 2.20 -12.56
CA THR A 214 -26.15 1.88 -13.96
C THR A 214 -26.86 0.64 -14.51
N GLY A 215 -27.44 -0.19 -13.63
CA GLY A 215 -27.94 -1.52 -13.98
C GLY A 215 -26.85 -2.58 -14.16
N GLN A 216 -25.56 -2.22 -14.05
CA GLN A 216 -24.45 -3.15 -14.22
C GLN A 216 -24.11 -3.87 -12.91
N GLU A 217 -24.36 -5.18 -12.87
CA GLU A 217 -24.15 -6.00 -11.68
C GLU A 217 -22.70 -6.49 -11.54
N PHE A 218 -22.19 -6.49 -10.30
CA PHE A 218 -21.02 -7.25 -9.89
C PHE A 218 -21.48 -8.54 -9.19
N THR A 219 -21.04 -9.70 -9.68
CA THR A 219 -21.31 -10.98 -9.02
C THR A 219 -20.65 -11.06 -7.65
N LYS A 220 -21.16 -11.93 -6.77
CA LYS A 220 -20.53 -12.22 -5.48
C LYS A 220 -19.08 -12.66 -5.63
N ASP A 221 -18.80 -13.58 -6.55
CA ASP A 221 -17.43 -14.06 -6.80
C ASP A 221 -16.50 -12.93 -7.27
N ALA A 222 -17.02 -11.93 -8.00
CA ALA A 222 -16.23 -10.75 -8.36
C ALA A 222 -15.90 -9.89 -7.14
N VAL A 223 -16.86 -9.67 -6.23
CA VAL A 223 -16.65 -8.92 -4.99
C VAL A 223 -15.65 -9.63 -4.08
N ASP A 224 -15.84 -10.94 -3.87
CA ASP A 224 -14.94 -11.77 -3.07
C ASP A 224 -13.52 -11.72 -3.67
N ARG A 225 -13.41 -11.82 -5.00
CA ARG A 225 -12.11 -11.74 -5.67
C ARG A 225 -11.45 -10.37 -5.56
N VAL A 226 -12.22 -9.28 -5.65
CA VAL A 226 -11.69 -7.93 -5.40
C VAL A 226 -11.18 -7.82 -3.98
N PHE A 227 -11.92 -8.31 -2.98
CA PHE A 227 -11.46 -8.30 -1.60
C PHE A 227 -10.16 -9.10 -1.43
N GLU A 228 -10.08 -10.31 -1.98
CA GLU A 228 -8.86 -11.13 -1.93
C GLU A 228 -7.63 -10.40 -2.51
N LEU A 229 -7.78 -9.77 -3.68
CA LEU A 229 -6.68 -9.09 -4.38
C LEU A 229 -6.23 -7.79 -3.72
N THR A 230 -7.16 -7.07 -3.11
CA THR A 230 -6.94 -5.71 -2.58
C THR A 230 -6.79 -5.68 -1.06
N GLN A 231 -7.25 -6.73 -0.38
CA GLN A 231 -7.47 -6.78 1.07
C GLN A 231 -8.26 -5.56 1.57
N GLY A 232 -9.20 -5.07 0.75
CA GLY A 232 -10.02 -3.92 1.10
C GLY A 232 -9.44 -2.56 0.74
N GLN A 233 -8.21 -2.49 0.23
CA GLN A 233 -7.56 -1.21 0.06
C GLN A 233 -8.37 -0.26 -0.85
N PRO A 234 -8.84 0.90 -0.34
CA PRO A 234 -9.82 1.71 -1.05
C PRO A 234 -9.40 2.16 -2.44
N TRP A 235 -8.13 2.52 -2.62
CA TRP A 235 -7.64 2.92 -3.94
C TRP A 235 -7.69 1.76 -4.92
N LEU A 236 -7.17 0.58 -4.56
CA LEU A 236 -7.19 -0.61 -5.43
C LEU A 236 -8.62 -1.06 -5.74
N VAL A 237 -9.52 -1.07 -4.76
CA VAL A 237 -10.94 -1.43 -4.94
C VAL A 237 -11.59 -0.52 -5.99
N ASN A 238 -11.37 0.80 -5.89
CA ASN A 238 -11.93 1.75 -6.86
C ASN A 238 -11.21 1.69 -8.22
N ALA A 239 -9.89 1.47 -8.23
CA ALA A 239 -9.10 1.36 -9.45
C ALA A 239 -9.50 0.14 -10.28
N LEU A 240 -9.73 -1.01 -9.65
CA LEU A 240 -10.24 -2.20 -10.34
C LEU A 240 -11.64 -1.95 -10.92
N ALA A 241 -12.55 -1.37 -10.14
CA ALA A 241 -13.89 -1.04 -10.65
C ALA A 241 -13.82 -0.07 -11.84
N HIS A 242 -12.98 0.97 -11.77
CA HIS A 242 -12.78 1.91 -12.87
C HIS A 242 -12.16 1.26 -14.11
N GLU A 243 -11.16 0.40 -13.94
CA GLU A 243 -10.54 -0.33 -15.05
C GLU A 243 -11.59 -1.21 -15.75
N ILE A 244 -12.40 -1.96 -15.01
CA ILE A 244 -13.42 -2.86 -15.58
C ILE A 244 -14.52 -2.06 -16.30
N THR A 245 -15.10 -1.08 -15.61
CA THR A 245 -16.30 -0.38 -16.10
C THR A 245 -15.97 0.62 -17.21
N PHE A 246 -14.82 1.29 -17.13
CA PHE A 246 -14.49 2.40 -18.03
C PHE A 246 -13.40 2.06 -19.04
N LYS A 247 -12.29 1.44 -18.62
CA LYS A 247 -11.12 1.20 -19.49
C LYS A 247 -11.26 -0.06 -20.34
N MET A 248 -11.78 -1.13 -19.76
CA MET A 248 -12.16 -2.35 -20.45
C MET A 248 -13.51 -2.19 -21.16
N GLY A 249 -14.38 -1.31 -20.65
CA GLY A 249 -15.69 -1.04 -21.24
C GLY A 249 -16.61 -2.25 -21.20
N VAL A 250 -16.54 -3.05 -20.13
CA VAL A 250 -17.43 -4.21 -19.96
C VAL A 250 -18.87 -3.70 -19.87
N THR A 251 -19.78 -4.27 -20.67
CA THR A 251 -21.18 -3.81 -20.78
C THR A 251 -22.20 -4.75 -20.13
N GLY A 252 -21.77 -5.91 -19.64
CA GLY A 252 -22.61 -6.90 -18.95
C GLY A 252 -22.21 -7.10 -17.49
N THR A 253 -22.74 -8.17 -16.89
CA THR A 253 -22.41 -8.60 -15.53
C THR A 253 -20.90 -8.82 -15.37
N ILE A 254 -20.35 -8.27 -14.29
CA ILE A 254 -18.93 -8.34 -13.96
C ILE A 254 -18.69 -9.56 -13.06
N THR A 255 -17.79 -10.42 -13.52
CA THR A 255 -17.38 -11.70 -12.92
C THR A 255 -15.93 -11.64 -12.45
N ALA A 256 -15.51 -12.61 -11.64
CA ALA A 256 -14.12 -12.73 -11.17
C ALA A 256 -13.10 -12.76 -12.33
N GLY A 257 -13.47 -13.28 -13.51
CA GLY A 257 -12.60 -13.29 -14.69
C GLY A 257 -12.23 -11.88 -15.18
N GLN A 258 -13.18 -10.94 -15.22
CA GLN A 258 -12.89 -9.55 -15.58
C GLN A 258 -12.09 -8.83 -14.50
N VAL A 259 -12.26 -9.21 -13.22
CA VAL A 259 -11.45 -8.68 -12.12
C VAL A 259 -9.97 -9.06 -12.29
N GLU A 260 -9.68 -10.31 -12.67
CA GLU A 260 -8.31 -10.75 -12.96
C GLU A 260 -7.69 -9.99 -14.13
N GLU A 261 -8.44 -9.83 -15.22
CA GLU A 261 -7.95 -9.08 -16.37
C GLU A 261 -7.66 -7.61 -16.00
N ALA A 262 -8.53 -6.99 -15.21
CA ALA A 262 -8.32 -5.63 -14.71
C ALA A 262 -7.08 -5.52 -13.81
N LYS A 263 -6.85 -6.50 -12.93
CA LYS A 263 -5.64 -6.60 -12.09
C LYS A 263 -4.37 -6.61 -12.96
N GLU A 264 -4.33 -7.49 -13.96
CA GLU A 264 -3.19 -7.60 -14.89
C GLU A 264 -2.94 -6.29 -15.64
N ARG A 265 -4.00 -5.64 -16.13
CA ARG A 265 -3.91 -4.35 -16.83
C ARG A 265 -3.40 -3.25 -15.90
N LEU A 266 -3.91 -3.18 -14.67
CA LEU A 266 -3.51 -2.18 -13.67
C LEU A 266 -2.01 -2.30 -13.34
N ILE A 267 -1.50 -3.52 -13.14
CA ILE A 267 -0.09 -3.77 -12.83
C ILE A 267 0.80 -3.46 -14.04
N ARG A 268 0.38 -3.84 -15.26
CA ARG A 268 1.14 -3.56 -16.50
C ARG A 268 1.19 -2.06 -16.82
N ALA A 269 0.09 -1.34 -16.60
CA ALA A 269 -0.02 0.08 -16.89
C ALA A 269 0.83 0.97 -15.97
N ARG A 270 1.39 0.42 -14.88
CA ARG A 270 2.13 1.17 -13.85
C ARG A 270 1.37 2.42 -13.42
N ALA A 271 0.17 2.21 -12.89
CA ALA A 271 -0.64 3.32 -12.40
C ALA A 271 0.19 4.22 -11.47
N THR A 272 0.00 5.54 -11.57
CA THR A 272 0.84 6.56 -10.88
C THR A 272 1.02 6.30 -9.39
N HIS A 273 0.02 5.70 -8.72
CA HIS A 273 0.11 5.31 -7.32
C HIS A 273 1.14 4.20 -7.06
N LEU A 274 1.19 3.19 -7.94
CA LEU A 274 2.17 2.10 -7.88
C LEU A 274 3.59 2.62 -8.10
N ASP A 275 3.76 3.61 -8.99
CA ASP A 275 5.06 4.28 -9.19
C ASP A 275 5.49 5.12 -7.98
N ALA A 276 4.54 5.79 -7.31
CA ALA A 276 4.82 6.52 -6.06
C ALA A 276 5.24 5.56 -4.93
N LEU A 277 4.64 4.37 -4.88
CA LEU A 277 5.01 3.31 -3.94
C LEU A 277 6.40 2.73 -4.26
N ALA A 278 6.69 2.50 -5.54
CA ALA A 278 7.97 2.03 -6.04
C ALA A 278 9.14 2.92 -5.57
N ALA A 279 8.95 4.25 -5.60
CA ALA A 279 9.97 5.18 -5.13
C ALA A 279 10.32 5.01 -3.64
N ARG A 280 9.36 4.58 -2.81
CA ARG A 280 9.55 4.37 -1.36
C ARG A 280 10.30 3.09 -1.05
N LEU A 281 10.27 2.09 -1.94
CA LEU A 281 10.98 0.81 -1.73
C LEU A 281 12.50 0.96 -1.63
N HIS A 282 13.06 2.08 -2.11
CA HIS A 282 14.49 2.37 -1.99
C HIS A 282 14.86 3.14 -0.72
N GLU A 283 13.89 3.55 0.10
CA GLU A 283 14.18 4.20 1.38
C GLU A 283 14.81 3.18 2.36
N PRO A 284 15.94 3.49 3.03
CA PRO A 284 16.61 2.54 3.90
C PRO A 284 15.72 1.94 4.98
N ARG A 285 14.82 2.75 5.56
CA ARG A 285 13.85 2.29 6.56
C ARG A 285 12.78 1.34 6.02
N VAL A 286 12.28 1.60 4.81
CA VAL A 286 11.30 0.72 4.16
C VAL A 286 11.97 -0.59 3.79
N LYS A 287 13.17 -0.52 3.20
CA LYS A 287 13.96 -1.69 2.83
C LYS A 287 14.18 -2.62 4.03
N ARG A 288 14.57 -2.10 5.21
CA ARG A 288 14.81 -2.91 6.42
C ARG A 288 13.61 -3.78 6.84
N VAL A 289 12.39 -3.34 6.55
CA VAL A 289 11.16 -4.10 6.88
C VAL A 289 10.76 -5.01 5.72
N ILE A 290 10.80 -4.50 4.50
CA ILE A 290 10.29 -5.22 3.31
C ILE A 290 11.24 -6.35 2.89
N GLU A 291 12.54 -6.14 2.96
CA GLU A 291 13.54 -7.11 2.49
C GLU A 291 13.41 -8.47 3.19
N PRO A 292 13.33 -8.55 4.53
CA PRO A 292 13.11 -9.83 5.21
C PRO A 292 11.78 -10.47 4.83
N ILE A 293 10.70 -9.68 4.69
CA ILE A 293 9.38 -10.19 4.30
C ILE A 293 9.45 -10.87 2.93
N VAL A 294 10.11 -10.25 1.94
CA VAL A 294 10.28 -10.82 0.60
C VAL A 294 11.25 -12.00 0.60
N ALA A 295 12.26 -11.98 1.48
CA ALA A 295 13.20 -13.08 1.66
C ALA A 295 12.61 -14.28 2.42
N GLY A 296 11.43 -14.12 3.03
CA GLY A 296 10.81 -15.13 3.90
C GLY A 296 11.53 -15.28 5.25
N THR A 297 12.31 -14.28 5.66
CA THR A 297 13.04 -14.21 6.93
C THR A 297 12.32 -13.30 7.93
N VAL A 298 12.69 -13.40 9.20
CA VAL A 298 12.19 -12.50 10.25
C VAL A 298 13.16 -11.32 10.37
N PRO A 299 12.68 -10.06 10.43
CA PRO A 299 13.54 -8.90 10.66
C PRO A 299 14.31 -8.99 11.98
N SER A 300 15.44 -8.28 12.08
CA SER A 300 16.13 -8.08 13.36
C SER A 300 15.23 -7.29 14.32
N MET A 301 15.10 -7.77 15.55
CA MET A 301 14.24 -7.20 16.59
C MET A 301 15.05 -6.19 17.42
N ASP A 302 15.46 -5.09 16.80
CA ASP A 302 16.15 -3.97 17.47
C ASP A 302 15.15 -2.81 17.63
N ASP A 303 15.24 -1.97 18.67
CA ASP A 303 14.24 -0.90 18.96
C ASP A 303 13.94 0.04 17.77
N THR A 304 14.90 0.23 16.84
CA THR A 304 14.71 1.02 15.62
C THR A 304 13.76 0.39 14.58
N ILE A 305 13.50 -0.93 14.68
CA ILE A 305 12.62 -1.66 13.75
C ILE A 305 11.16 -1.32 14.00
N ASP A 306 10.76 -1.04 15.25
CA ASP A 306 9.37 -0.77 15.60
C ASP A 306 8.85 0.52 14.95
N ASP A 307 9.69 1.56 14.93
CA ASP A 307 9.41 2.83 14.23
C ASP A 307 9.36 2.63 12.70
N ASP A 308 10.21 1.77 12.16
CA ASP A 308 10.23 1.48 10.72
C ASP A 308 9.02 0.64 10.30
N VAL A 309 8.63 -0.35 11.10
CA VAL A 309 7.43 -1.17 10.89
C VAL A 309 6.18 -0.29 10.96
N SER A 310 6.09 0.60 11.94
CA SER A 310 4.98 1.55 12.07
C SER A 310 4.88 2.46 10.84
N TYR A 311 6.01 2.97 10.35
CA TYR A 311 6.04 3.77 9.13
C TYR A 311 5.64 3.00 7.88
N VAL A 312 6.10 1.77 7.72
CA VAL A 312 5.74 0.92 6.57
C VAL A 312 4.25 0.54 6.61
N HIS A 313 3.69 0.32 7.79
CA HIS A 313 2.25 0.15 8.00
C HIS A 313 1.45 1.41 7.63
N ASP A 314 1.94 2.60 8.01
CA ASP A 314 1.31 3.88 7.66
C ASP A 314 1.37 4.17 6.16
N LEU A 315 2.42 3.72 5.47
CA LEU A 315 2.48 3.71 4.01
C LEU A 315 1.48 2.74 3.36
N GLY A 316 0.88 1.84 4.13
CA GLY A 316 -0.04 0.81 3.65
C GLY A 316 0.65 -0.36 2.93
N LEU A 317 1.95 -0.56 3.17
CA LEU A 317 2.74 -1.64 2.57
C LEU A 317 2.59 -2.98 3.31
N ILE A 318 2.23 -2.93 4.61
CA ILE A 318 1.92 -4.08 5.46
C ILE A 318 0.57 -3.86 6.15
N PRO A 319 -0.18 -4.92 6.49
CA PRO A 319 -1.55 -4.78 6.99
C PRO A 319 -1.62 -4.33 8.45
N ASP A 320 -0.65 -4.75 9.27
CA ASP A 320 -0.51 -4.34 10.67
C ASP A 320 0.97 -4.44 11.12
N THR A 321 1.28 -3.99 12.34
CA THR A 321 2.64 -3.99 12.89
C THR A 321 3.08 -5.32 13.51
N ARG A 322 2.18 -6.29 13.64
CA ARG A 322 2.43 -7.61 14.25
C ARG A 322 2.65 -8.70 13.19
N ARG A 323 1.99 -8.57 12.03
CA ARG A 323 2.05 -9.47 10.89
C ARG A 323 2.89 -8.83 9.80
N LEU A 324 4.14 -9.23 9.74
CA LEU A 324 5.10 -8.76 8.76
C LEU A 324 4.88 -9.49 7.43
N GLU A 325 3.84 -9.07 6.71
CA GLU A 325 3.49 -9.54 5.39
C GLU A 325 3.10 -8.36 4.49
N ILE A 326 3.25 -8.51 3.18
CA ILE A 326 2.83 -7.46 2.24
C ILE A 326 1.31 -7.33 2.26
N ALA A 327 0.81 -6.09 2.36
CA ALA A 327 -0.59 -5.74 2.65
C ALA A 327 -1.62 -6.42 1.74
N ASN A 328 -1.31 -6.65 0.47
CA ASN A 328 -2.23 -7.31 -0.46
C ASN A 328 -1.50 -7.99 -1.63
N PRO A 329 -2.16 -8.95 -2.32
CA PRO A 329 -1.59 -9.63 -3.49
C PRO A 329 -1.13 -8.71 -4.63
N ILE A 330 -1.83 -7.61 -4.91
CA ILE A 330 -1.42 -6.68 -5.98
C ILE A 330 -0.08 -6.02 -5.63
N TYR A 331 0.07 -5.54 -4.40
CA TYR A 331 1.31 -4.89 -3.94
C TYR A 331 2.50 -5.84 -3.97
N ARG A 332 2.28 -7.10 -3.61
CA ARG A 332 3.29 -8.15 -3.70
C ARG A 332 3.85 -8.30 -5.11
N GLU A 333 2.97 -8.35 -6.11
CA GLU A 333 3.39 -8.50 -7.50
C GLU A 333 4.09 -7.24 -8.01
N VAL A 334 3.52 -6.05 -7.71
CA VAL A 334 4.10 -4.76 -8.09
C VAL A 334 5.50 -4.59 -7.52
N LEU A 335 5.69 -4.92 -6.25
CA LEU A 335 6.96 -4.77 -5.55
C LEU A 335 8.07 -5.57 -6.26
N LEU A 336 7.82 -6.85 -6.54
CA LEU A 336 8.79 -7.70 -7.22
C LEU A 336 9.07 -7.23 -8.65
N ARG A 337 8.04 -6.77 -9.36
CA ARG A 337 8.18 -6.25 -10.71
C ARG A 337 9.02 -4.98 -10.73
N VAL A 338 8.84 -4.11 -9.75
CA VAL A 338 9.63 -2.87 -9.59
C VAL A 338 11.09 -3.21 -9.27
N LEU A 339 11.33 -4.05 -8.27
CA LEU A 339 12.69 -4.44 -7.87
C LEU A 339 13.40 -5.19 -9.00
N GLY A 340 12.70 -6.09 -9.68
CA GLY A 340 13.21 -6.91 -10.77
C GLY A 340 13.35 -6.17 -12.11
N ALA A 341 12.91 -4.92 -12.23
CA ALA A 341 12.85 -4.23 -13.52
C ALA A 341 14.21 -4.05 -14.22
N ARG A 342 15.31 -4.01 -13.46
CA ARG A 342 16.67 -3.98 -14.03
C ARG A 342 17.07 -5.33 -14.59
N THR A 343 16.84 -6.39 -13.81
CA THR A 343 17.08 -7.78 -14.19
C THR A 343 16.29 -8.16 -15.44
N GLU A 344 15.02 -7.78 -15.52
CA GLU A 344 14.15 -8.06 -16.67
C GLU A 344 14.75 -7.54 -17.99
N ARG A 345 15.48 -6.41 -17.98
CA ARG A 345 16.12 -5.84 -19.18
C ARG A 345 17.32 -6.64 -19.68
N LEU A 346 17.92 -7.47 -18.84
CA LEU A 346 19.04 -8.34 -19.21
C LEU A 346 18.56 -9.66 -19.82
N VAL A 347 17.26 -9.98 -19.70
CA VAL A 347 16.69 -11.21 -20.23
C VAL A 347 16.40 -11.03 -21.72
N MET A 348 17.30 -11.55 -22.55
CA MET A 348 17.24 -11.43 -24.01
C MET A 348 16.44 -12.55 -24.69
N ALA A 349 16.15 -13.63 -23.97
CA ALA A 349 15.39 -14.76 -24.51
C ALA A 349 13.97 -14.36 -24.93
N HIS A 350 13.50 -14.94 -26.03
CA HIS A 350 12.17 -14.65 -26.57
C HIS A 350 11.10 -15.58 -25.97
N PRO A 351 9.98 -15.06 -25.41
CA PRO A 351 8.93 -15.86 -24.79
C PRO A 351 8.42 -17.06 -25.61
N HIS A 352 8.26 -16.88 -26.93
CA HIS A 352 7.78 -17.94 -27.84
C HIS A 352 8.72 -19.16 -27.92
N SER A 353 9.98 -19.03 -27.49
CA SER A 353 10.94 -20.13 -27.47
C SER A 353 10.61 -21.18 -26.39
N PHE A 354 9.74 -20.84 -25.43
CA PHE A 354 9.37 -21.68 -24.30
C PHE A 354 7.94 -22.23 -24.44
N VAL A 355 7.43 -22.29 -25.68
CA VAL A 355 6.13 -22.86 -26.00
C VAL A 355 6.35 -24.04 -26.93
N LEU A 356 5.87 -25.20 -26.52
CA LEU A 356 5.93 -26.44 -27.30
C LEU A 356 4.98 -26.35 -28.52
N PRO A 357 5.19 -27.19 -29.55
CA PRO A 357 4.31 -27.21 -30.73
C PRO A 357 2.84 -27.48 -30.42
N ASP A 358 2.52 -28.14 -29.30
CA ASP A 358 1.16 -28.40 -28.82
C ASP A 358 0.57 -27.23 -28.00
N GLY A 359 1.29 -26.10 -27.92
CA GLY A 359 0.88 -24.89 -27.20
C GLY A 359 1.16 -24.91 -25.69
N ARG A 360 1.72 -26.00 -25.15
CA ARG A 360 2.09 -26.10 -23.73
C ARG A 360 3.36 -25.33 -23.40
N PHE A 361 3.50 -24.98 -22.12
CA PHE A 361 4.67 -24.28 -21.61
C PHE A 361 5.82 -25.25 -21.33
N ASP A 362 7.01 -24.94 -21.87
CA ASP A 362 8.23 -25.72 -21.70
C ASP A 362 9.03 -25.22 -20.48
N LEU A 363 8.56 -25.59 -19.29
CA LEU A 363 9.24 -25.27 -18.03
C LEU A 363 10.67 -25.83 -17.96
N PRO A 364 10.96 -27.10 -18.34
CA PRO A 364 12.32 -27.62 -18.34
C PRO A 364 13.29 -26.75 -19.13
N ARG A 365 12.94 -26.37 -20.37
CA ARG A 365 13.77 -25.49 -21.19
C ARG A 365 13.93 -24.11 -20.57
N LEU A 366 12.88 -23.56 -19.96
CA LEU A 366 12.99 -22.28 -19.25
C LEU A 366 14.01 -22.35 -18.11
N LEU A 367 14.01 -23.43 -17.33
CA LEU A 367 14.93 -23.60 -16.21
C LEU A 367 16.38 -23.78 -16.70
N GLU A 368 16.59 -24.47 -17.82
CA GLU A 368 17.90 -24.57 -18.47
C GLU A 368 18.41 -23.19 -18.90
N GLU A 369 17.55 -22.38 -19.51
CA GLU A 369 17.88 -20.99 -19.87
C GLU A 369 18.16 -20.14 -18.63
N PHE A 370 17.40 -20.34 -17.54
CA PHE A 370 17.63 -19.65 -16.28
C PHE A 370 19.01 -19.99 -15.70
N VAL A 371 19.48 -21.24 -15.82
CA VAL A 371 20.84 -21.62 -15.42
C VAL A 371 21.88 -20.83 -16.21
N VAL A 372 21.73 -20.73 -17.54
CA VAL A 372 22.65 -19.95 -18.38
C VAL A 372 22.67 -18.49 -17.94
N PHE A 373 21.48 -17.88 -17.82
CA PHE A 373 21.32 -16.51 -17.36
C PHE A 373 21.95 -16.28 -15.97
N TRP A 374 21.74 -17.21 -15.04
CA TRP A 374 22.26 -17.14 -13.68
C TRP A 374 23.78 -17.22 -13.63
N ARG A 375 24.40 -18.06 -14.47
CA ARG A 375 25.87 -18.16 -14.61
C ARG A 375 26.48 -16.85 -15.13
N GLU A 376 25.81 -16.19 -16.06
CA GLU A 376 26.30 -14.98 -16.72
C GLU A 376 26.10 -13.71 -15.88
N HIS A 377 24.97 -13.59 -15.19
CA HIS A 377 24.55 -12.35 -14.56
C HIS A 377 24.36 -12.45 -13.04
N GLY A 378 24.21 -13.64 -12.47
CA GLY A 378 23.79 -13.83 -11.09
C GLY A 378 24.72 -13.17 -10.06
N GLU A 379 26.04 -13.24 -10.26
CA GLU A 379 27.01 -12.62 -9.34
C GLU A 379 26.82 -11.12 -9.24
N VAL A 380 26.83 -10.45 -10.39
CA VAL A 380 26.73 -9.00 -10.50
C VAL A 380 25.36 -8.52 -10.03
N LEU A 381 24.30 -9.22 -10.46
CA LEU A 381 22.95 -8.87 -10.07
C LEU A 381 22.76 -8.93 -8.57
N ILE A 382 23.20 -9.99 -7.89
CA ILE A 382 23.00 -10.07 -6.43
C ILE A 382 23.80 -8.99 -5.68
N GLN A 383 25.00 -8.63 -6.15
CA GLN A 383 25.79 -7.57 -5.52
C GLN A 383 25.15 -6.19 -5.70
N GLN A 384 24.63 -5.93 -6.90
CA GLN A 384 23.99 -4.66 -7.26
C GLN A 384 22.54 -4.56 -6.80
N GLU A 385 21.91 -5.70 -6.47
CA GLU A 385 20.54 -5.74 -6.02
C GLU A 385 20.43 -4.99 -4.71
N GLY A 386 19.55 -3.99 -4.69
CA GLY A 386 19.32 -3.20 -3.50
C GLY A 386 18.68 -4.00 -2.38
N TYR A 387 18.31 -5.27 -2.59
CA TYR A 387 17.64 -6.20 -1.68
C TYR A 387 18.42 -7.52 -1.63
N HIS A 388 19.62 -7.49 -1.03
CA HIS A 388 20.56 -8.61 -0.92
C HIS A 388 19.96 -9.91 -0.36
N GLU A 389 19.07 -9.86 0.64
CA GLU A 389 18.48 -11.07 1.21
C GLU A 389 17.43 -11.71 0.29
N ALA A 390 16.73 -10.89 -0.49
CA ALA A 390 15.66 -11.30 -1.40
C ALA A 390 16.10 -11.37 -2.88
N ALA A 391 17.38 -11.12 -3.16
CA ALA A 391 17.88 -10.93 -4.52
C ALA A 391 17.61 -12.13 -5.44
N CYS A 392 17.78 -13.35 -4.92
CA CYS A 392 17.55 -14.57 -5.71
C CYS A 392 16.08 -14.68 -6.15
N GLN A 393 15.16 -14.41 -5.23
CA GLN A 393 13.72 -14.43 -5.47
C GLN A 393 13.29 -13.34 -6.45
N ILE A 394 13.87 -12.13 -6.33
CA ILE A 394 13.62 -11.00 -7.24
C ILE A 394 14.12 -11.34 -8.66
N ILE A 395 15.33 -11.88 -8.77
CA ILE A 395 15.97 -12.20 -10.05
C ILE A 395 15.17 -13.28 -10.80
N LEU A 396 14.85 -14.39 -10.14
CA LEU A 396 14.06 -15.46 -10.76
C LEU A 396 12.68 -14.95 -11.19
N MET A 397 12.02 -14.11 -10.38
CA MET A 397 10.74 -13.55 -10.81
C MET A 397 10.85 -12.59 -11.97
N ALA A 398 11.87 -11.74 -12.01
CA ALA A 398 12.09 -10.87 -13.16
C ALA A 398 12.25 -11.70 -14.45
N PHE A 399 13.00 -12.81 -14.35
CA PHE A 399 13.19 -13.77 -15.44
C PHE A 399 11.87 -14.43 -15.86
N LEU A 400 11.10 -14.96 -14.91
CA LEU A 400 9.80 -15.57 -15.18
C LEU A 400 8.79 -14.58 -15.73
N HIS A 401 8.68 -13.38 -15.16
CA HIS A 401 7.78 -12.34 -15.66
C HIS A 401 8.10 -11.99 -17.12
N ARG A 402 9.38 -11.88 -17.48
CA ARG A 402 9.77 -11.57 -18.85
C ARG A 402 9.27 -12.60 -19.86
N LEU A 403 9.34 -13.88 -19.49
CA LEU A 403 9.15 -15.01 -20.40
C LEU A 403 7.74 -15.61 -20.36
N VAL A 404 7.05 -15.53 -19.22
CA VAL A 404 5.69 -16.04 -19.04
C VAL A 404 4.64 -15.03 -19.51
N ASN A 405 4.87 -13.72 -19.31
CA ASN A 405 3.85 -12.69 -19.59
C ASN A 405 3.44 -12.56 -21.07
N GLY A 406 4.11 -13.27 -21.99
CA GLY A 406 3.76 -13.38 -23.42
C GLY A 406 2.61 -14.35 -23.74
N GLY A 407 2.14 -15.14 -22.76
CA GLY A 407 1.05 -16.09 -22.97
C GLY A 407 0.42 -16.69 -21.70
N GLY A 408 1.05 -16.57 -20.52
CA GLY A 408 0.56 -17.10 -19.25
C GLY A 408 0.53 -16.08 -18.11
N GLN A 409 0.19 -16.57 -16.91
CA GLN A 409 0.06 -15.81 -15.67
C GLN A 409 1.00 -16.38 -14.59
N LEU A 410 1.46 -15.51 -13.68
CA LEU A 410 2.30 -15.88 -12.55
C LEU A 410 1.58 -15.48 -11.24
N ASP A 411 1.27 -16.47 -10.42
CA ASP A 411 0.71 -16.27 -9.08
C ASP A 411 1.79 -16.49 -8.00
N ARG A 412 1.81 -15.67 -6.94
CA ARG A 412 2.68 -15.86 -5.76
C ARG A 412 1.93 -15.75 -4.44
N GLU A 413 2.27 -16.63 -3.48
CA GLU A 413 1.78 -16.56 -2.11
C GLU A 413 2.92 -16.33 -1.10
N TYR A 414 3.28 -15.08 -0.76
CA TYR A 414 4.11 -14.81 0.43
C TYR A 414 3.27 -14.72 1.70
N ALA A 415 3.79 -15.21 2.81
CA ALA A 415 3.54 -14.66 4.14
C ALA A 415 4.60 -15.22 5.10
N ALA A 416 5.32 -14.35 5.79
CA ALA A 416 6.35 -14.73 6.74
C ALA A 416 5.79 -15.77 7.73
N GLY A 417 6.47 -16.92 7.82
CA GLY A 417 6.11 -18.00 8.76
C GLY A 417 4.89 -18.86 8.39
N THR A 418 4.16 -18.59 7.29
CA THR A 418 2.90 -19.33 7.02
C THR A 418 3.01 -20.52 6.07
N LYS A 419 4.22 -20.89 5.60
CA LYS A 419 4.41 -21.99 4.63
C LYS A 419 3.43 -21.82 3.46
N ARG A 420 3.66 -20.85 2.56
CA ARG A 420 2.90 -20.68 1.30
C ARG A 420 3.79 -20.83 0.04
N LEU A 421 3.18 -21.17 -1.11
CA LEU A 421 3.87 -21.55 -2.37
C LEU A 421 4.53 -20.34 -2.99
N ASP A 422 5.81 -20.46 -3.32
CA ASP A 422 6.58 -19.34 -3.85
C ASP A 422 6.17 -18.93 -5.27
N VAL A 423 5.92 -19.88 -6.19
CA VAL A 423 5.50 -19.55 -7.57
C VAL A 423 4.54 -20.58 -8.14
N LEU A 424 3.47 -20.11 -8.78
CA LEU A 424 2.59 -20.90 -9.64
C LEU A 424 2.51 -20.27 -11.02
N VAL A 425 2.96 -20.99 -12.05
CA VAL A 425 2.75 -20.61 -13.46
C VAL A 425 1.41 -21.19 -13.91
N ARG A 426 0.60 -20.36 -14.56
CA ARG A 426 -0.65 -20.78 -15.22
C ARG A 426 -0.56 -20.46 -16.70
N TRP A 427 -0.59 -21.49 -17.54
CA TRP A 427 -0.42 -21.34 -18.97
C TRP A 427 -1.64 -21.87 -19.73
N PRO A 428 -2.41 -21.00 -20.39
CA PRO A 428 -3.53 -21.42 -21.23
C PRO A 428 -3.01 -22.10 -22.50
N TYR A 429 -3.59 -23.23 -22.86
CA TYR A 429 -3.31 -23.91 -24.11
C TYR A 429 -4.59 -24.54 -24.69
N THR A 430 -4.56 -24.91 -25.96
CA THR A 430 -5.70 -25.58 -26.61
C THR A 430 -5.45 -27.08 -26.60
N GLY A 431 -6.40 -27.83 -26.05
CA GLY A 431 -6.35 -29.29 -26.02
C GLY A 431 -6.57 -29.91 -27.40
N PRO A 432 -6.38 -31.23 -27.52
CA PRO A 432 -6.52 -31.96 -28.78
C PRO A 432 -7.91 -31.80 -29.42
N ASP A 433 -8.94 -31.61 -28.61
CA ASP A 433 -10.34 -31.51 -29.05
C ASP A 433 -10.80 -30.04 -29.22
N GLY A 434 -9.86 -29.08 -29.18
CA GLY A 434 -10.13 -27.65 -29.35
C GLY A 434 -10.60 -26.94 -28.08
N GLU A 435 -10.68 -27.65 -26.96
CA GLU A 435 -11.05 -27.12 -25.65
C GLU A 435 -9.92 -26.27 -25.05
N ARG A 436 -10.25 -25.19 -24.34
CA ARG A 436 -9.25 -24.38 -23.65
C ARG A 436 -8.90 -25.01 -22.30
N LEU A 437 -7.65 -25.41 -22.16
CA LEU A 437 -7.10 -25.99 -20.95
C LEU A 437 -6.10 -25.04 -20.28
N MET A 438 -5.80 -25.30 -19.01
CA MET A 438 -4.84 -24.53 -18.22
C MET A 438 -3.78 -25.48 -17.65
N GLN A 439 -2.55 -25.34 -18.12
CA GLN A 439 -1.39 -25.98 -17.51
C GLN A 439 -1.00 -25.21 -16.25
N ARG A 440 -0.58 -25.93 -15.21
CA ARG A 440 -0.20 -25.37 -13.91
C ARG A 440 1.12 -25.96 -13.48
N GLU A 441 2.11 -25.11 -13.24
CA GLU A 441 3.44 -25.52 -12.76
C GLU A 441 3.76 -24.86 -11.43
N ALA A 442 4.06 -25.66 -10.41
CA ALA A 442 4.38 -25.18 -9.07
C ALA A 442 5.90 -25.19 -8.83
N MET A 443 6.43 -24.09 -8.26
CA MET A 443 7.82 -23.98 -7.84
C MET A 443 7.94 -23.47 -6.41
N GLU A 444 8.82 -24.12 -5.65
CA GLU A 444 9.23 -23.73 -4.31
C GLU A 444 10.68 -23.23 -4.35
N LEU A 445 11.00 -22.16 -3.63
CA LEU A 445 12.32 -21.53 -3.64
C LEU A 445 12.97 -21.60 -2.26
N LYS A 446 14.26 -21.95 -2.23
CA LYS A 446 15.07 -21.93 -1.01
C LYS A 446 16.39 -21.25 -1.27
N VAL A 447 16.89 -20.54 -0.26
CA VAL A 447 18.22 -19.94 -0.29
C VAL A 447 19.08 -20.63 0.75
N TRP A 448 20.11 -21.35 0.32
CA TRP A 448 21.06 -22.00 1.20
C TRP A 448 22.17 -21.01 1.59
N ARG A 449 22.08 -20.49 2.82
CA ARG A 449 23.00 -19.47 3.34
C ARG A 449 24.18 -20.10 4.08
N ALA A 450 25.23 -19.31 4.29
CA ALA A 450 26.37 -19.70 5.12
C ALA A 450 25.89 -20.13 6.52
N LYS A 451 26.45 -21.23 7.04
CA LYS A 451 26.14 -21.79 8.37
C LYS A 451 24.69 -22.29 8.56
N ALA A 452 23.87 -22.33 7.50
CA ALA A 452 22.55 -22.95 7.53
C ALA A 452 22.63 -24.41 7.02
N ASP A 453 21.72 -25.26 7.50
CA ASP A 453 21.55 -26.62 6.99
C ASP A 453 21.02 -26.61 5.54
N ASP A 454 21.23 -27.70 4.81
CA ASP A 454 20.70 -27.84 3.44
C ASP A 454 19.16 -27.76 3.47
N PRO A 455 18.55 -26.73 2.84
CA PRO A 455 17.10 -26.53 2.91
C PRO A 455 16.30 -27.50 2.04
N THR A 456 16.96 -28.44 1.34
CA THR A 456 16.31 -29.36 0.40
C THR A 456 15.17 -30.15 1.05
N SER A 457 15.41 -30.76 2.22
CA SER A 457 14.37 -31.55 2.91
C SER A 457 13.17 -30.70 3.32
N GLU A 458 13.42 -29.48 3.80
CA GLU A 458 12.38 -28.52 4.19
C GLU A 458 11.57 -28.05 2.96
N GLY A 459 12.27 -27.73 1.86
CA GLY A 459 11.67 -27.34 0.59
C GLY A 459 10.82 -28.44 -0.03
N LEU A 460 11.28 -29.69 -0.02
CA LEU A 460 10.50 -30.84 -0.51
C LEU A 460 9.21 -31.03 0.30
N ALA A 461 9.28 -30.90 1.63
CA ALA A 461 8.10 -30.99 2.48
C ALA A 461 7.12 -29.83 2.27
N GLN A 462 7.61 -28.63 1.92
CA GLN A 462 6.78 -27.47 1.57
C GLN A 462 6.09 -27.66 0.22
N LEU A 463 6.87 -27.98 -0.81
CA LEU A 463 6.37 -28.27 -2.15
C LEU A 463 5.29 -29.35 -2.11
N ASP A 464 5.50 -30.43 -1.35
CA ASP A 464 4.54 -31.53 -1.25
C ASP A 464 3.13 -31.10 -0.80
N ARG A 465 3.05 -30.19 0.19
CA ARG A 465 1.77 -29.67 0.68
C ARG A 465 1.06 -28.84 -0.39
N TYR A 466 1.79 -28.13 -1.24
CA TYR A 466 1.17 -27.38 -2.34
C TYR A 466 0.71 -28.27 -3.47
N LEU A 467 1.54 -29.25 -3.84
CA LEU A 467 1.17 -30.21 -4.87
C LEU A 467 -0.12 -30.93 -4.48
N ASP A 468 -0.28 -31.27 -3.19
CA ASP A 468 -1.52 -31.81 -2.65
C ASP A 468 -2.70 -30.84 -2.81
N ARG A 469 -2.57 -29.61 -2.29
CA ARG A 469 -3.60 -28.56 -2.35
C ARG A 469 -4.05 -28.23 -3.78
N LEU A 470 -3.12 -28.24 -4.74
CA LEU A 470 -3.37 -27.90 -6.13
C LEU A 470 -3.71 -29.12 -7.00
N THR A 471 -3.66 -30.32 -6.42
CA THR A 471 -3.83 -31.61 -7.12
C THR A 471 -2.86 -31.74 -8.30
N LEU A 472 -1.60 -31.38 -8.07
CA LEU A 472 -0.50 -31.50 -9.02
C LEU A 472 0.34 -32.73 -8.71
N LEU A 473 0.82 -33.41 -9.76
CA LEU A 473 1.60 -34.64 -9.63
C LEU A 473 3.10 -34.39 -9.48
N THR A 474 3.57 -33.21 -9.87
CA THR A 474 4.99 -32.83 -9.88
C THR A 474 5.14 -31.33 -9.71
N GLY A 475 6.36 -30.89 -9.44
CA GLY A 475 6.76 -29.50 -9.29
C GLY A 475 8.28 -29.37 -9.25
N VAL A 476 8.75 -28.15 -9.00
CA VAL A 476 10.18 -27.83 -8.98
C VAL A 476 10.57 -27.22 -7.64
N LEU A 477 11.67 -27.71 -7.04
CA LEU A 477 12.34 -27.05 -5.93
C LEU A 477 13.59 -26.36 -6.47
N VAL A 478 13.68 -25.04 -6.35
CA VAL A 478 14.87 -24.27 -6.73
C VAL A 478 15.65 -23.91 -5.47
N VAL A 479 16.89 -24.36 -5.36
CA VAL A 479 17.80 -24.08 -4.25
C VAL A 479 18.92 -23.17 -4.72
N PHE A 480 18.92 -21.93 -4.25
CA PHE A 480 19.98 -20.95 -4.47
C PHE A 480 21.11 -21.14 -3.45
N ASP A 481 22.23 -21.71 -3.86
CA ASP A 481 23.42 -21.91 -3.03
C ASP A 481 24.24 -20.61 -2.92
N ARG A 482 24.09 -19.96 -1.78
CA ARG A 482 24.74 -18.68 -1.44
C ARG A 482 25.88 -18.87 -0.44
N ARG A 483 26.30 -20.12 -0.18
CA ARG A 483 27.42 -20.41 0.71
C ARG A 483 28.76 -19.97 0.10
N PRO A 484 29.75 -19.57 0.92
CA PRO A 484 31.11 -19.31 0.46
C PRO A 484 31.74 -20.52 -0.27
N GLU A 485 31.35 -21.74 0.10
CA GLU A 485 31.85 -23.00 -0.45
C GLU A 485 31.07 -23.48 -1.68
N ALA A 486 30.09 -22.70 -2.15
CA ALA A 486 29.32 -23.04 -3.34
C ALA A 486 30.22 -23.12 -4.59
N PRO A 487 29.86 -23.95 -5.59
CA PRO A 487 30.63 -24.05 -6.83
C PRO A 487 30.88 -22.70 -7.51
N PRO A 488 31.99 -22.57 -8.26
CA PRO A 488 32.24 -21.39 -9.09
C PRO A 488 31.05 -21.10 -10.00
N TRP A 489 30.76 -19.81 -10.27
CA TRP A 489 29.58 -19.39 -11.01
C TRP A 489 29.34 -20.16 -12.31
N LYS A 490 30.41 -20.42 -13.08
CA LYS A 490 30.34 -21.16 -14.37
C LYS A 490 29.87 -22.62 -14.23
N GLU A 491 29.97 -23.21 -13.06
CA GLU A 491 29.64 -24.61 -12.77
C GLU A 491 28.29 -24.77 -12.05
N ARG A 492 27.65 -23.67 -11.63
CA ARG A 492 26.35 -23.68 -10.92
C ARG A 492 25.22 -24.14 -11.82
N GLY A 493 24.16 -24.74 -11.29
CA GLY A 493 23.05 -25.25 -12.10
C GLY A 493 23.16 -26.76 -12.31
N ALA A 494 22.70 -27.50 -11.30
CA ALA A 494 22.53 -28.95 -11.34
C ALA A 494 21.05 -29.30 -11.24
N PHE A 495 20.62 -30.28 -12.04
CA PHE A 495 19.27 -30.82 -12.00
C PHE A 495 19.29 -32.22 -11.38
N GLU A 496 18.45 -32.44 -10.39
CA GLU A 496 18.30 -33.71 -9.69
C GLU A 496 16.82 -34.12 -9.67
N ARG A 497 16.56 -35.42 -9.62
CA ARG A 497 15.22 -35.96 -9.35
C ARG A 497 15.14 -36.34 -7.88
N ALA A 498 14.08 -35.91 -7.21
CA ALA A 498 13.82 -36.24 -5.81
C ALA A 498 12.37 -36.68 -5.62
N ALA A 499 12.12 -37.39 -4.51
CA ALA A 499 10.78 -37.72 -4.05
C ALA A 499 10.39 -36.81 -2.89
N THR A 500 9.16 -36.29 -2.92
CA THR A 500 8.57 -35.59 -1.77
C THR A 500 8.21 -36.59 -0.65
N PRO A 501 7.88 -36.14 0.58
CA PRO A 501 7.45 -37.05 1.66
C PRO A 501 6.27 -37.97 1.29
N SER A 502 5.33 -37.51 0.46
CA SER A 502 4.23 -38.35 -0.05
C SER A 502 4.59 -39.22 -1.26
N GLY A 503 5.83 -39.15 -1.76
CA GLY A 503 6.35 -39.97 -2.86
C GLY A 503 6.19 -39.37 -4.26
N ARG A 504 5.75 -38.11 -4.40
CA ARG A 504 5.66 -37.43 -5.70
C ARG A 504 7.06 -37.16 -6.25
N GLN A 505 7.26 -37.45 -7.53
CA GLN A 505 8.52 -37.17 -8.22
C GLN A 505 8.59 -35.69 -8.60
N VAL A 506 9.65 -35.01 -8.16
CA VAL A 506 9.87 -33.58 -8.41
C VAL A 506 11.26 -33.35 -8.98
N THR A 507 11.44 -32.18 -9.60
CA THR A 507 12.75 -31.72 -10.06
C THR A 507 13.36 -30.81 -9.00
N VAL A 508 14.62 -31.03 -8.65
CA VAL A 508 15.41 -30.11 -7.82
C VAL A 508 16.42 -29.41 -8.72
N LEU A 509 16.38 -28.08 -8.77
CA LEU A 509 17.35 -27.25 -9.45
C LEU A 509 18.23 -26.56 -8.40
N ARG A 510 19.53 -26.82 -8.41
CA ARG A 510 20.49 -26.16 -7.51
C ARG A 510 21.37 -25.17 -8.29
N VAL A 511 21.30 -23.89 -7.95
CA VAL A 511 21.92 -22.76 -8.66
C VAL A 511 22.66 -21.80 -7.74
#